data_AF-A0A0Q6UVM9-F1
#
_entry.id   AF-A0A0Q6UVM9-F1
#
_cell.length_a   1.000
_cell.length_b   1.000
_cell.length_c   1.000
_cell.angle_alpha   90.00
_cell.angle_beta   90.00
_cell.angle_gamma   90.00
#
_symmetry.space_group_name_H-M   'P 1'
#
loop_
_entity.id
_entity.type
_entity.pdbx_description
1 polymer ?
#
loop_
_entity_poly.entity_id
_entity_poly.type
_entity_poly.pdbx_seq_one_letter_code
_entity_poly.pdbx_strand_id
1 'polypeptide(L)'
;MRRTTPALALVLLALVLPVTAAPASVPDGGAREAAPRVHRIGGCQVFPADNPWNRRVDRRPVWRSSDAIVGRQLAGHDLHLDLGTTEEYYGIPVNVVPEDQPLLPLQFGVDGEDYGDESDRGPVFVPADAAIEGGSRAEPDPGEGDRHVLTVRSGTCDLVELYAAERVRDASGRVVAWRAAAAARWDLSSNALRPARWTSADAAGLPITPGLLSYDEAASGRITHALRFTMPSARNAYTWPARHCGPSGNTARDLPAYGLRFRLPRSFPANRYTGVARTIVKAMKKYGLVYADQGSAMYVTGTADPRWEDALDQFRARPLDGKALQVVKPWRRVVSC
;
A
#
# COMPACT_ATOMS: atom_id res chain seq x y z
N MET A 1 96.70 1.70 -32.81
CA MET A 1 97.08 0.28 -32.64
C MET A 1 96.23 -0.32 -31.52
N ARG A 2 95.69 -1.53 -31.77
CA ARG A 2 94.94 -2.41 -30.85
C ARG A 2 93.52 -1.95 -30.51
N ARG A 3 92.51 -2.81 -30.46
CA ARG A 3 92.27 -4.20 -30.90
C ARG A 3 90.75 -4.35 -30.73
N THR A 4 90.01 -4.65 -31.78
CA THR A 4 88.58 -4.97 -31.71
C THR A 4 88.43 -6.49 -31.56
N THR A 5 87.83 -6.93 -30.46
CA THR A 5 87.41 -8.34 -30.24
C THR A 5 85.91 -8.45 -30.52
N PRO A 6 85.45 -9.47 -31.28
CA PRO A 6 84.04 -9.66 -31.59
C PRO A 6 83.34 -10.45 -30.48
N ALA A 7 82.11 -10.06 -30.16
CA ALA A 7 81.21 -10.81 -29.29
C ALA A 7 80.29 -11.71 -30.14
N LEU A 8 80.28 -13.00 -29.79
CA LEU A 8 79.43 -14.05 -30.34
C LEU A 8 77.94 -13.70 -30.19
N ALA A 9 77.19 -13.70 -31.29
CA ALA A 9 75.73 -13.66 -31.28
C ALA A 9 75.19 -15.10 -31.27
N LEU A 10 74.49 -15.47 -30.19
CA LEU A 10 73.81 -16.75 -30.03
C LEU A 10 72.48 -16.69 -30.79
N VAL A 11 72.28 -17.59 -31.76
CA VAL A 11 71.00 -17.78 -32.46
C VAL A 11 70.12 -18.69 -31.61
N LEU A 12 69.02 -18.17 -31.07
CA LEU A 12 67.93 -18.98 -30.51
C LEU A 12 66.81 -19.14 -31.55
N LEU A 13 66.57 -20.39 -31.94
CA LEU A 13 65.48 -20.80 -32.81
C LEU A 13 64.18 -20.84 -31.99
N ALA A 14 63.26 -19.89 -32.21
CA ALA A 14 61.96 -19.86 -31.55
C ALA A 14 60.93 -20.69 -32.34
N LEU A 15 60.38 -21.71 -31.68
CA LEU A 15 59.27 -22.54 -32.15
C LEU A 15 57.99 -21.69 -32.24
N VAL A 16 57.39 -21.55 -33.42
CA VAL A 16 56.10 -20.88 -33.59
C VAL A 16 54.97 -21.91 -33.43
N LEU A 17 54.23 -21.83 -32.33
CA LEU A 17 52.97 -22.55 -32.13
C LEU A 17 51.80 -21.66 -32.61
N PRO A 18 50.80 -22.20 -33.34
CA PRO A 18 49.65 -21.42 -33.77
C PRO A 18 48.74 -21.12 -32.58
N VAL A 19 48.56 -19.84 -32.27
CA VAL A 19 47.55 -19.37 -31.31
C VAL A 19 46.19 -19.44 -31.99
N THR A 20 45.36 -20.42 -31.60
CA THR A 20 43.94 -20.43 -31.94
C THR A 20 43.23 -19.33 -31.16
N ALA A 21 42.76 -18.28 -31.85
CA ALA A 21 41.95 -17.23 -31.25
C ALA A 21 40.61 -17.80 -30.78
N ALA A 22 40.36 -17.75 -29.47
CA ALA A 22 39.03 -18.03 -28.92
C ALA A 22 38.05 -16.93 -29.36
N PRO A 23 36.79 -17.26 -29.69
CA PRO A 23 35.81 -16.26 -30.06
C PRO A 23 35.53 -15.34 -28.86
N ALA A 24 35.59 -14.03 -29.09
CA ALA A 24 35.27 -13.02 -28.09
C ALA A 24 33.81 -13.20 -27.65
N SER A 25 33.62 -13.53 -26.37
CA SER A 25 32.30 -13.54 -25.74
C SER A 25 31.73 -12.13 -25.74
N VAL A 26 30.66 -11.92 -26.49
CA VAL A 26 29.82 -10.72 -26.42
C VAL A 26 29.34 -10.60 -24.97
N PRO A 27 29.51 -9.44 -24.29
CA PRO A 27 28.94 -9.26 -22.97
C PRO A 27 27.42 -9.30 -23.12
N ASP A 28 26.84 -10.35 -22.53
CA ASP A 28 25.40 -10.58 -22.46
C ASP A 28 24.78 -9.33 -21.85
N GLY A 29 24.01 -8.60 -22.66
CA GLY A 29 23.36 -7.37 -22.27
C GLY A 29 22.38 -7.70 -21.14
N GLY A 30 22.83 -7.48 -19.90
CA GLY A 30 22.03 -7.72 -18.72
C GLY A 30 20.64 -7.14 -18.93
N ALA A 31 19.64 -8.02 -18.99
CA ALA A 31 18.25 -7.62 -19.16
C ALA A 31 17.96 -6.54 -18.12
N ARG A 32 17.76 -5.30 -18.59
CA ARG A 32 17.33 -4.19 -17.76
C ARG A 32 16.08 -4.69 -17.06
N GLU A 33 16.16 -4.90 -15.74
CA GLU A 33 15.02 -5.39 -14.94
C GLU A 33 13.86 -4.48 -15.32
N ALA A 34 12.85 -5.05 -16.01
CA ALA A 34 11.71 -4.27 -16.44
C ALA A 34 11.20 -3.51 -15.23
N ALA A 35 10.97 -2.20 -15.38
CA ALA A 35 10.46 -1.37 -14.29
C ALA A 35 9.30 -2.14 -13.62
N PRO A 36 9.29 -2.24 -12.28
CA PRO A 36 8.32 -3.07 -11.60
C PRO A 36 6.92 -2.68 -12.10
N ARG A 37 6.18 -3.64 -12.65
CA ARG A 37 4.79 -3.41 -13.07
C ARG A 37 4.03 -2.97 -11.82
N VAL A 38 3.65 -1.70 -11.78
CA VAL A 38 2.85 -1.13 -10.70
C VAL A 38 1.39 -1.51 -10.94
N HIS A 39 0.66 -1.75 -9.86
CA HIS A 39 -0.77 -2.01 -9.88
C HIS A 39 -1.55 -0.92 -10.64
N ARG A 40 -2.64 -1.32 -11.30
CA ARG A 40 -3.51 -0.41 -12.03
C ARG A 40 -4.97 -0.61 -11.65
N ILE A 41 -5.70 0.49 -11.56
CA ILE A 41 -7.15 0.54 -11.31
C ILE A 41 -7.76 1.47 -12.36
N GLY A 42 -8.80 1.04 -13.07
CA GLY A 42 -9.41 1.86 -14.13
C GLY A 42 -8.44 2.31 -15.23
N GLY A 43 -7.41 1.49 -15.52
CA GLY A 43 -6.34 1.83 -16.45
C GLY A 43 -5.25 2.75 -15.87
N CYS A 44 -5.46 3.32 -14.68
CA CYS A 44 -4.54 4.24 -14.03
C CYS A 44 -3.50 3.52 -13.19
N GLN A 45 -2.23 3.91 -13.34
CA GLN A 45 -1.17 3.45 -12.44
C GLN A 45 -1.41 4.01 -11.04
N VAL A 46 -1.36 3.16 -10.01
CA VAL A 46 -1.51 3.59 -8.62
C VAL A 46 -0.14 4.02 -8.07
N PHE A 47 0.12 5.32 -8.19
CA PHE A 47 1.35 6.01 -7.82
C PHE A 47 2.61 5.63 -8.62
N PRO A 48 3.61 6.51 -8.67
CA PRO A 48 4.94 6.19 -9.22
C PRO A 48 5.59 4.97 -8.56
N ALA A 49 6.50 4.29 -9.28
CA ALA A 49 7.23 3.14 -8.74
C ALA A 49 8.14 3.47 -7.54
N ASP A 50 8.57 4.73 -7.41
CA ASP A 50 9.36 5.24 -6.29
C ASP A 50 8.50 5.78 -5.14
N ASN A 51 7.17 5.74 -5.28
CA ASN A 51 6.24 6.09 -4.23
C ASN A 51 6.44 5.17 -3.00
N PRO A 52 6.29 5.69 -1.77
CA PRO A 52 6.34 4.89 -0.54
C PRO A 52 5.49 3.61 -0.57
N TRP A 53 4.29 3.64 -1.18
CA TRP A 53 3.46 2.44 -1.31
C TRP A 53 4.12 1.34 -2.14
N ASN A 54 4.76 1.73 -3.25
CA ASN A 54 5.41 0.83 -4.22
C ASN A 54 6.87 0.49 -3.87
N ARG A 55 7.39 1.02 -2.75
CA ARG A 55 8.78 0.83 -2.34
C ARG A 55 8.95 -0.43 -1.49
N ARG A 56 9.91 -1.28 -1.88
CA ARG A 56 10.28 -2.48 -1.12
C ARG A 56 10.89 -2.15 0.24
N VAL A 57 10.64 -3.00 1.21
CA VAL A 57 11.18 -2.92 2.58
C VAL A 57 11.89 -4.20 3.03
N ASP A 58 12.02 -5.22 2.18
CA ASP A 58 12.62 -6.54 2.46
C ASP A 58 14.11 -6.51 2.83
N ARG A 59 14.81 -5.42 2.50
CA ARG A 59 16.22 -5.21 2.90
C ARG A 59 16.41 -4.14 3.97
N ARG A 60 15.32 -3.57 4.46
CA ARG A 60 15.37 -2.49 5.43
C ARG A 60 15.76 -3.01 6.81
N PRO A 61 16.64 -2.33 7.57
CA PRO A 61 17.00 -2.77 8.91
C PRO A 61 15.77 -2.87 9.82
N VAL A 62 15.72 -3.87 10.68
CA VAL A 62 14.72 -3.96 11.75
C VAL A 62 14.91 -2.78 12.69
N TRP A 63 13.81 -2.17 13.12
CA TRP A 63 13.84 -1.05 14.04
C TRP A 63 14.06 -1.54 15.47
N ARG A 64 14.87 -0.82 16.25
CA ARG A 64 15.17 -1.16 17.65
C ARG A 64 13.95 -1.33 18.56
N SER A 65 12.82 -0.69 18.21
CA SER A 65 11.57 -0.74 18.97
C SER A 65 10.60 -1.81 18.42
N SER A 66 11.04 -2.64 17.47
CA SER A 66 10.20 -3.63 16.81
C SER A 66 9.52 -4.56 17.81
N ASP A 67 10.30 -5.22 18.68
CA ASP A 67 9.77 -6.24 19.59
C ASP A 67 8.78 -5.64 20.60
N ALA A 68 9.05 -4.43 21.09
CA ALA A 68 8.15 -3.73 22.02
C ALA A 68 6.81 -3.36 21.35
N ILE A 69 6.84 -2.82 20.13
CA ILE A 69 5.64 -2.44 19.39
C ILE A 69 4.83 -3.68 18.99
N VAL A 70 5.49 -4.69 18.44
CA VAL A 70 4.85 -5.94 18.01
C VAL A 70 4.24 -6.68 19.20
N GLY A 71 5.00 -6.81 20.30
CA GLY A 71 4.52 -7.43 21.53
C GLY A 71 3.31 -6.71 22.14
N ARG A 72 3.29 -5.37 22.08
CA ARG A 72 2.19 -4.58 22.63
C ARG A 72 0.93 -4.55 21.76
N GLN A 73 1.08 -4.52 20.44
CA GLN A 73 -0.04 -4.22 19.53
C GLN A 73 -0.55 -5.45 18.76
N LEU A 74 0.30 -6.45 18.53
CA LEU A 74 0.05 -7.48 17.52
C LEU A 74 0.17 -8.93 18.03
N ALA A 75 0.90 -9.15 19.11
CA ALA A 75 1.13 -10.50 19.61
C ALA A 75 -0.18 -11.15 20.08
N GLY A 76 -0.48 -12.35 19.57
CA GLY A 76 -1.71 -13.06 19.86
C GLY A 76 -2.92 -12.62 19.02
N HIS A 77 -2.70 -11.70 18.08
CA HIS A 77 -3.70 -11.34 17.06
C HIS A 77 -3.28 -11.93 15.72
N ASP A 78 -4.12 -12.80 15.17
CA ASP A 78 -3.90 -13.36 13.84
C ASP A 78 -4.28 -12.36 12.75
N LEU A 79 -3.63 -12.49 11.58
CA LEU A 79 -4.00 -11.77 10.36
C LEU A 79 -5.50 -11.94 10.10
N HIS A 80 -6.20 -10.81 10.08
CA HIS A 80 -7.59 -10.73 9.68
C HIS A 80 -7.64 -10.06 8.31
N LEU A 81 -8.09 -10.78 7.29
CA LEU A 81 -8.34 -10.18 5.99
C LEU A 81 -9.76 -9.64 5.98
N ASP A 82 -9.86 -8.32 5.91
CA ASP A 82 -11.12 -7.59 5.90
C ASP A 82 -11.57 -7.38 4.44
N LEU A 83 -12.32 -8.38 3.95
CA LEU A 83 -12.68 -8.59 2.55
C LEU A 83 -14.15 -9.03 2.48
N GLY A 84 -14.95 -8.44 1.61
CA GLY A 84 -16.35 -8.82 1.40
C GLY A 84 -16.61 -9.58 0.10
N THR A 85 -17.85 -9.54 -0.33
CA THR A 85 -18.34 -10.18 -1.56
C THR A 85 -18.87 -9.14 -2.54
N THR A 86 -19.22 -9.53 -3.76
CA THR A 86 -19.83 -8.60 -4.72
C THR A 86 -21.27 -8.21 -4.37
N GLU A 87 -21.89 -8.91 -3.41
CA GLU A 87 -23.25 -8.63 -2.93
C GLU A 87 -23.25 -7.84 -1.62
N GLU A 88 -22.26 -8.11 -0.76
CA GLU A 88 -22.01 -7.45 0.52
C GLU A 88 -20.69 -6.69 0.42
N TYR A 89 -20.75 -5.36 0.38
CA TYR A 89 -19.58 -4.49 0.27
C TYR A 89 -18.82 -4.38 1.60
N TYR A 90 -18.58 -5.52 2.25
CA TYR A 90 -17.63 -5.69 3.33
C TYR A 90 -16.19 -5.61 2.75
N GLY A 91 -15.20 -5.17 3.53
CA GLY A 91 -14.03 -4.50 2.94
C GLY A 91 -14.44 -3.22 2.20
N ILE A 92 -13.54 -2.60 1.41
CA ILE A 92 -13.83 -1.28 0.82
C ILE A 92 -13.95 -1.39 -0.72
N PRO A 93 -15.13 -1.11 -1.29
CA PRO A 93 -15.32 -1.10 -2.74
C PRO A 93 -14.57 0.07 -3.39
N VAL A 94 -14.05 -0.14 -4.60
CA VAL A 94 -13.43 0.90 -5.42
C VAL A 94 -14.30 1.17 -6.63
N ASN A 95 -14.85 2.39 -6.69
CA ASN A 95 -15.67 2.86 -7.80
C ASN A 95 -14.76 3.40 -8.90
N VAL A 96 -14.93 2.94 -10.14
CA VAL A 96 -14.19 3.45 -11.29
C VAL A 96 -15.15 4.16 -12.22
N VAL A 97 -14.87 5.42 -12.53
CA VAL A 97 -15.72 6.27 -13.36
C VAL A 97 -14.97 6.80 -14.57
N PRO A 98 -15.66 7.21 -15.65
CA PRO A 98 -15.01 7.86 -16.79
C PRO A 98 -14.52 9.27 -16.45
N GLU A 99 -13.69 9.84 -17.32
CA GLU A 99 -13.10 11.18 -17.15
C GLU A 99 -14.15 12.30 -17.04
N ASP A 100 -15.28 12.13 -17.72
CA ASP A 100 -16.37 13.11 -17.80
C ASP A 100 -17.45 12.90 -16.72
N GLN A 101 -17.19 12.07 -15.71
CA GLN A 101 -18.11 11.84 -14.59
C GLN A 101 -18.58 13.17 -13.97
N PRO A 102 -19.90 13.44 -13.99
CA PRO A 102 -20.45 14.66 -13.41
C PRO A 102 -20.07 14.85 -11.96
N LEU A 103 -19.80 16.10 -11.59
CA LEU A 103 -19.49 16.47 -10.22
C LEU A 103 -20.76 16.66 -9.39
N LEU A 104 -20.77 16.12 -8.19
CA LEU A 104 -21.76 16.40 -7.16
C LEU A 104 -21.15 17.31 -6.08
N PRO A 105 -21.91 18.29 -5.54
CA PRO A 105 -21.49 19.06 -4.38
C PRO A 105 -21.11 18.16 -3.21
N LEU A 106 -20.15 18.61 -2.40
CA LEU A 106 -19.71 17.95 -1.18
C LEU A 106 -20.00 18.85 0.02
N GLN A 107 -20.60 18.28 1.05
CA GLN A 107 -20.87 18.89 2.36
C GLN A 107 -20.05 18.16 3.43
N PHE A 108 -19.71 18.85 4.51
CA PHE A 108 -18.98 18.27 5.65
C PHE A 108 -19.88 18.12 6.89
N GLY A 109 -19.54 17.13 7.71
CA GLY A 109 -20.18 16.85 9.00
C GLY A 109 -21.17 15.69 8.93
N VAL A 110 -20.90 14.58 9.61
CA VAL A 110 -21.77 13.39 9.71
C VAL A 110 -21.65 12.81 11.12
N ASP A 111 -22.77 12.45 11.76
CA ASP A 111 -22.80 11.81 13.09
C ASP A 111 -21.98 12.50 14.21
N GLY A 112 -21.78 13.81 14.11
CA GLY A 112 -20.97 14.59 15.06
C GLY A 112 -19.47 14.61 14.75
N GLU A 113 -19.04 13.96 13.67
CA GLU A 113 -17.69 14.01 13.12
C GLU A 113 -17.58 15.03 11.98
N ASP A 114 -16.61 15.93 12.06
CA ASP A 114 -16.32 16.94 11.04
C ASP A 114 -14.82 17.21 10.98
N TYR A 115 -14.21 16.84 9.84
CA TYR A 115 -12.81 17.09 9.51
C TYR A 115 -12.69 17.99 8.27
N GLY A 116 -13.66 18.88 8.04
CA GLY A 116 -13.73 19.78 6.87
C GLY A 116 -12.63 20.85 6.82
N ASP A 117 -11.92 21.08 7.93
CA ASP A 117 -10.71 21.92 8.02
C ASP A 117 -9.42 21.19 7.65
N GLU A 118 -9.43 19.86 7.68
CA GLU A 118 -8.35 18.98 7.24
C GLU A 118 -8.68 18.21 5.94
N SER A 119 -9.68 18.67 5.19
CA SER A 119 -10.21 18.02 3.97
C SER A 119 -10.07 18.85 2.71
N ASP A 120 -10.01 18.18 1.55
CA ASP A 120 -10.05 18.86 0.24
C ASP A 120 -11.48 19.28 -0.10
N ARG A 121 -11.68 20.58 -0.28
CA ARG A 121 -13.01 21.16 -0.52
C ARG A 121 -13.44 21.09 -1.99
N GLY A 122 -14.71 21.37 -2.22
CA GLY A 122 -15.32 21.50 -3.54
C GLY A 122 -16.00 20.23 -4.05
N PRO A 123 -16.70 20.31 -5.20
CA PRO A 123 -17.46 19.18 -5.75
C PRO A 123 -16.59 17.95 -6.05
N VAL A 124 -17.18 16.75 -5.93
CA VAL A 124 -16.51 15.46 -6.12
C VAL A 124 -17.11 14.70 -7.30
N PHE A 125 -16.32 13.83 -7.93
CA PHE A 125 -16.76 12.95 -9.02
C PHE A 125 -17.23 11.59 -8.52
N VAL A 126 -17.73 11.55 -7.29
CA VAL A 126 -18.33 10.33 -6.74
C VAL A 126 -19.71 10.17 -7.39
N PRO A 127 -19.95 9.08 -8.14
CA PRO A 127 -21.21 8.90 -8.86
C PRO A 127 -22.38 8.68 -7.88
N ALA A 128 -23.60 9.01 -8.30
CA ALA A 128 -24.78 8.91 -7.43
C ALA A 128 -25.06 7.48 -6.92
N ASP A 129 -24.62 6.47 -7.66
CA ASP A 129 -24.79 5.04 -7.40
C ASP A 129 -23.51 4.37 -6.87
N ALA A 130 -22.51 5.14 -6.42
CA ALA A 130 -21.27 4.62 -5.86
C ALA A 130 -21.49 3.56 -4.77
N ALA A 131 -20.80 2.42 -4.85
CA ALA A 131 -20.79 1.47 -3.74
C ALA A 131 -20.14 2.13 -2.50
N ILE A 132 -20.79 1.94 -1.35
CA ILE A 132 -20.35 2.40 -0.03
C ILE A 132 -19.94 1.17 0.77
N GLU A 133 -18.80 1.23 1.46
CA GLU A 133 -18.41 0.20 2.43
C GLU A 133 -19.54 -0.06 3.45
N GLY A 134 -19.80 -1.34 3.73
CA GLY A 134 -20.87 -1.78 4.63
C GLY A 134 -22.25 -1.81 3.97
N GLY A 135 -22.40 -1.26 2.76
CA GLY A 135 -23.63 -1.37 1.98
C GLY A 135 -23.78 -2.73 1.27
N SER A 136 -24.94 -2.92 0.66
CA SER A 136 -25.23 -4.06 -0.22
C SER A 136 -26.06 -3.61 -1.42
N ARG A 137 -26.37 -4.53 -2.34
CA ARG A 137 -27.33 -4.23 -3.41
C ARG A 137 -28.75 -3.96 -2.90
N ALA A 138 -29.15 -4.61 -1.82
CA ALA A 138 -30.47 -4.44 -1.22
C ALA A 138 -30.54 -3.18 -0.34
N GLU A 139 -29.44 -2.88 0.35
CA GLU A 139 -29.31 -1.76 1.29
C GLU A 139 -28.03 -0.97 0.95
N PRO A 140 -28.05 -0.11 -0.10
CA PRO A 140 -26.85 0.55 -0.60
C PRO A 140 -26.39 1.75 0.24
N ASP A 141 -27.21 2.16 1.21
CA ASP A 141 -26.98 3.26 2.14
C ASP A 141 -26.90 2.68 3.57
N PRO A 142 -25.74 2.18 4.01
CA PRO A 142 -25.57 1.69 5.37
C PRO A 142 -25.74 2.84 6.38
N GLY A 143 -26.41 2.56 7.50
CA GLY A 143 -26.68 3.56 8.55
C GLY A 143 -25.57 3.71 9.61
N GLU A 144 -24.56 2.84 9.60
CA GLU A 144 -23.48 2.79 10.59
C GLU A 144 -22.14 2.42 9.91
N GLY A 145 -21.05 2.45 10.69
CA GLY A 145 -19.70 2.13 10.24
C GLY A 145 -18.99 3.31 9.56
N ASP A 146 -17.80 3.04 9.01
CA ASP A 146 -16.95 4.08 8.42
C ASP A 146 -17.50 4.63 7.10
N ARG A 147 -18.29 3.85 6.37
CA ARG A 147 -18.96 4.24 5.12
C ARG A 147 -17.98 4.89 4.13
N HIS A 148 -16.80 4.27 3.95
CA HIS A 148 -15.80 4.75 3.00
C HIS A 148 -16.35 4.71 1.58
N VAL A 149 -16.07 5.75 0.79
CA VAL A 149 -16.35 5.80 -0.65
C VAL A 149 -15.09 6.18 -1.41
N LEU A 150 -14.51 5.21 -2.11
CA LEU A 150 -13.31 5.39 -2.91
C LEU A 150 -13.69 5.46 -4.38
N THR A 151 -13.29 6.53 -5.07
CA THR A 151 -13.58 6.71 -6.49
C THR A 151 -12.33 7.08 -7.27
N VAL A 152 -11.99 6.27 -8.27
CA VAL A 152 -10.92 6.51 -9.24
C VAL A 152 -11.53 7.00 -10.54
N ARG A 153 -11.06 8.15 -11.02
CA ARG A 153 -11.43 8.68 -12.34
C ARG A 153 -10.45 8.16 -13.39
N SER A 154 -10.97 7.37 -14.31
CA SER A 154 -10.21 6.88 -15.47
C SER A 154 -9.82 8.06 -16.37
N GLY A 155 -8.70 7.95 -17.08
CA GLY A 155 -8.21 9.02 -17.97
C GLY A 155 -7.25 9.99 -17.25
N THR A 156 -7.76 10.78 -16.31
CA THR A 156 -6.92 11.75 -15.54
C THR A 156 -6.18 11.12 -14.37
N CYS A 157 -6.61 9.94 -13.91
CA CYS A 157 -6.00 9.23 -12.79
C CYS A 157 -6.05 9.98 -11.46
N ASP A 158 -7.15 10.70 -11.25
CA ASP A 158 -7.52 11.28 -9.97
C ASP A 158 -8.20 10.24 -9.07
N LEU A 159 -7.93 10.33 -7.77
CA LEU A 159 -8.59 9.55 -6.73
C LEU A 159 -9.25 10.53 -5.74
N VAL A 160 -10.49 10.25 -5.37
CA VAL A 160 -11.15 10.87 -4.21
C VAL A 160 -11.62 9.79 -3.24
N GLU A 161 -11.41 10.04 -1.95
CA GLU A 161 -11.78 9.13 -0.87
C GLU A 161 -12.56 9.93 0.17
N LEU A 162 -13.74 9.42 0.53
CA LEU A 162 -14.63 10.00 1.54
C LEU A 162 -14.71 9.06 2.74
N TYR A 163 -14.79 9.62 3.94
CA TYR A 163 -15.07 8.91 5.19
C TYR A 163 -16.38 9.41 5.81
N ALA A 164 -17.12 8.50 6.43
CA ALA A 164 -18.49 8.67 6.93
C ALA A 164 -19.39 9.27 5.84
N ALA A 165 -19.38 8.68 4.64
CA ALA A 165 -20.06 9.25 3.49
C ALA A 165 -21.56 8.92 3.47
N GLU A 166 -22.37 9.90 3.09
CA GLU A 166 -23.82 9.79 2.96
C GLU A 166 -24.32 10.47 1.69
N ARG A 167 -25.34 9.88 1.07
CA ARG A 167 -26.04 10.48 -0.07
C ARG A 167 -27.02 11.53 0.43
N VAL A 168 -26.90 12.74 -0.09
CA VAL A 168 -27.91 13.80 0.12
C VAL A 168 -28.93 13.70 -1.01
N ARG A 169 -30.20 13.50 -0.65
CA ARG A 169 -31.32 13.35 -1.61
C ARG A 169 -32.24 14.57 -1.58
N ASP A 170 -32.78 14.93 -2.74
CA ASP A 170 -33.87 15.92 -2.83
C ASP A 170 -35.23 15.29 -2.50
N ALA A 171 -36.30 16.09 -2.53
CA ALA A 171 -37.66 15.63 -2.23
C ALA A 171 -38.18 14.53 -3.17
N SER A 172 -37.56 14.34 -4.35
CA SER A 172 -37.89 13.26 -5.28
C SER A 172 -37.10 11.97 -5.02
N GLY A 173 -36.19 11.97 -4.05
CA GLY A 173 -35.31 10.85 -3.73
C GLY A 173 -34.04 10.78 -4.57
N ARG A 174 -33.84 11.74 -5.50
CA ARG A 174 -32.64 11.81 -6.35
C ARG A 174 -31.45 12.29 -5.54
N VAL A 175 -30.29 11.64 -5.72
CA VAL A 175 -29.03 12.08 -5.12
C VAL A 175 -28.59 13.39 -5.79
N VAL A 176 -28.39 14.42 -4.98
CA VAL A 176 -28.01 15.76 -5.44
C VAL A 176 -26.69 16.26 -4.87
N ALA A 177 -26.18 15.61 -3.83
CA ALA A 177 -24.87 15.90 -3.23
C ALA A 177 -24.38 14.69 -2.42
N TRP A 178 -23.11 14.75 -2.03
CA TRP A 178 -22.54 13.88 -0.99
C TRP A 178 -22.31 14.69 0.28
N ARG A 179 -22.43 14.05 1.42
CA ARG A 179 -21.99 14.56 2.72
C ARG A 179 -20.97 13.58 3.29
N ALA A 180 -19.92 14.06 3.95
CA ALA A 180 -18.88 13.21 4.53
C ALA A 180 -18.26 13.88 5.76
N ALA A 181 -17.69 13.13 6.69
CA ALA A 181 -16.89 13.70 7.77
C ALA A 181 -15.52 14.18 7.24
N ALA A 182 -14.90 13.44 6.32
CA ALA A 182 -13.64 13.81 5.70
C ALA A 182 -13.61 13.54 4.19
N ALA A 183 -12.78 14.29 3.46
CA ALA A 183 -12.52 14.08 2.04
C ALA A 183 -11.06 14.33 1.68
N ALA A 184 -10.46 13.38 0.95
CA ALA A 184 -9.09 13.46 0.47
C ALA A 184 -8.99 13.18 -1.02
N ARG A 185 -8.18 13.98 -1.72
CA ARG A 185 -7.90 13.85 -3.14
C ARG A 185 -6.44 13.52 -3.39
N TRP A 186 -6.20 12.73 -4.42
CA TRP A 186 -4.87 12.28 -4.81
C TRP A 186 -4.73 12.25 -6.32
N ASP A 187 -3.59 12.69 -6.80
CA ASP A 187 -3.12 12.43 -8.16
C ASP A 187 -2.33 11.13 -8.15
N LEU A 188 -2.87 10.08 -8.77
CA LEU A 188 -2.24 8.76 -8.80
C LEU A 188 -0.97 8.72 -9.67
N SER A 189 -0.64 9.78 -10.40
CA SER A 189 0.63 9.91 -11.11
C SER A 189 1.73 10.57 -10.26
N SER A 190 1.42 11.01 -9.03
CA SER A 190 2.29 11.85 -8.21
C SER A 190 2.78 11.18 -6.92
N ASN A 191 3.88 11.70 -6.38
CA ASN A 191 4.39 11.40 -5.04
C ASN A 191 4.02 12.48 -4.01
N ALA A 192 3.16 13.43 -4.39
CA ALA A 192 2.67 14.47 -3.50
C ALA A 192 1.97 13.85 -2.29
N LEU A 193 2.22 14.42 -1.12
CA LEU A 193 1.58 14.03 0.13
C LEU A 193 0.63 15.14 0.56
N ARG A 194 -0.33 14.79 1.41
CA ARG A 194 -1.15 15.79 2.10
C ARG A 194 -0.32 16.78 2.91
N PRO A 195 -0.88 17.97 3.21
CA PRO A 195 -0.31 18.88 4.19
C PRO A 195 0.06 18.15 5.48
N ALA A 196 1.13 18.60 6.14
CA ALA A 196 1.48 18.03 7.44
C ALA A 196 0.34 18.26 8.43
N ARG A 197 0.05 17.26 9.26
CA ARG A 197 -1.00 17.27 10.28
C ARG A 197 -2.43 17.24 9.74
N TRP A 198 -2.64 16.99 8.46
CA TRP A 198 -3.98 16.73 7.92
C TRP A 198 -4.28 15.23 7.92
N THR A 199 -5.45 14.85 8.43
CA THR A 199 -6.08 13.54 8.24
C THR A 199 -6.52 13.32 6.79
N SER A 200 -7.12 12.18 6.51
CA SER A 200 -7.75 11.83 5.23
C SER A 200 -8.98 10.95 5.51
N ALA A 201 -9.49 10.22 4.50
CA ALA A 201 -10.42 9.13 4.77
C ALA A 201 -9.79 8.00 5.61
N ASP A 202 -8.45 7.90 5.63
CA ASP A 202 -7.67 7.05 6.56
C ASP A 202 -7.06 7.90 7.69
N ALA A 203 -6.99 7.39 8.92
CA ALA A 203 -6.57 8.23 10.08
C ALA A 203 -5.09 8.68 10.03
N ALA A 204 -4.21 8.02 9.28
CA ALA A 204 -2.80 8.43 9.15
C ALA A 204 -2.56 9.62 8.19
N GLY A 205 -3.62 10.15 7.56
CA GLY A 205 -3.47 11.13 6.47
C GLY A 205 -2.88 10.49 5.20
N LEU A 206 -3.24 9.22 4.96
CA LEU A 206 -2.77 8.39 3.85
C LEU A 206 -3.94 8.01 2.94
N PRO A 207 -3.70 7.75 1.64
CA PRO A 207 -4.74 7.19 0.78
C PRO A 207 -5.03 5.73 1.14
N ILE A 208 -6.30 5.33 1.07
CA ILE A 208 -6.77 3.95 1.36
C ILE A 208 -6.50 3.03 0.16
N THR A 209 -6.96 3.43 -1.02
CA THR A 209 -6.97 2.66 -2.28
C THR A 209 -5.61 1.99 -2.59
N PRO A 210 -4.46 2.68 -2.47
CA PRO A 210 -3.13 2.11 -2.76
C PRO A 210 -2.67 1.04 -1.77
N GLY A 211 -3.36 0.90 -0.64
CA GLY A 211 -3.08 -0.11 0.37
C GLY A 211 -4.01 -1.31 0.33
N LEU A 212 -5.06 -1.30 -0.50
CA LEU A 212 -6.07 -2.35 -0.56
C LEU A 212 -5.56 -3.59 -1.30
N LEU A 213 -5.95 -4.76 -0.81
CA LEU A 213 -5.86 -6.00 -1.58
C LEU A 213 -6.90 -6.01 -2.70
N SER A 214 -6.47 -6.31 -3.93
CA SER A 214 -7.36 -6.62 -5.05
C SER A 214 -7.18 -8.08 -5.48
N TYR A 215 -8.28 -8.80 -5.74
CA TYR A 215 -8.22 -10.22 -6.07
C TYR A 215 -7.42 -10.46 -7.35
N ASP A 216 -7.74 -9.72 -8.41
CA ASP A 216 -7.09 -9.90 -9.71
C ASP A 216 -5.58 -9.60 -9.65
N GLU A 217 -5.17 -8.62 -8.83
CA GLU A 217 -3.75 -8.37 -8.58
C GLU A 217 -3.09 -9.56 -7.86
N ALA A 218 -3.71 -10.06 -6.80
CA ALA A 218 -3.17 -11.18 -6.04
C ALA A 218 -3.13 -12.49 -6.85
N ALA A 219 -4.15 -12.72 -7.69
CA ALA A 219 -4.26 -13.85 -8.61
C ALA A 219 -3.22 -13.82 -9.72
N SER A 220 -2.72 -12.63 -10.11
CA SER A 220 -1.57 -12.50 -11.02
C SER A 220 -0.26 -13.08 -10.45
N GLY A 221 -0.25 -13.44 -9.16
CA GLY A 221 0.90 -14.01 -8.46
C GLY A 221 1.84 -12.96 -7.87
N ARG A 222 1.53 -11.66 -8.01
CA ARG A 222 2.35 -10.55 -7.54
C ARG A 222 1.53 -9.34 -7.13
N ILE A 223 1.56 -9.01 -5.84
CA ILE A 223 1.20 -7.69 -5.32
C ILE A 223 2.46 -6.82 -5.26
N THR A 224 2.36 -5.58 -5.72
CA THR A 224 3.54 -4.71 -5.96
C THR A 224 3.62 -3.46 -5.10
N HIS A 225 2.75 -3.37 -4.10
CA HIS A 225 2.69 -2.31 -3.11
C HIS A 225 2.60 -2.90 -1.70
N ALA A 226 2.69 -2.01 -0.71
CA ALA A 226 2.44 -2.37 0.67
C ALA A 226 0.95 -2.37 0.98
N LEU A 227 0.58 -3.18 1.97
CA LEU A 227 -0.81 -3.31 2.39
C LEU A 227 -1.10 -2.34 3.53
N ARG A 228 -2.26 -1.68 3.52
CA ARG A 228 -2.71 -0.94 4.72
C ARG A 228 -3.15 -1.94 5.79
N PHE A 229 -2.98 -1.56 7.04
CA PHE A 229 -3.53 -2.34 8.16
C PHE A 229 -3.77 -1.47 9.40
N THR A 230 -4.59 -1.98 10.30
CA THR A 230 -4.96 -1.32 11.55
C THR A 230 -4.25 -1.92 12.76
N MET A 231 -4.14 -1.11 13.81
CA MET A 231 -3.71 -1.50 15.16
C MET A 231 -4.51 -0.73 16.22
N PRO A 232 -4.66 -1.28 17.44
CA PRO A 232 -5.55 -0.72 18.46
C PRO A 232 -5.21 0.68 18.95
N SER A 233 -3.95 1.11 18.85
CA SER A 233 -3.55 2.40 19.40
C SER A 233 -2.44 3.06 18.60
N ALA A 234 -2.63 4.36 18.32
CA ALA A 234 -1.59 5.20 17.75
C ALA A 234 -0.93 6.06 18.82
N ARG A 235 0.37 6.26 18.68
CA ARG A 235 1.11 7.33 19.36
C ARG A 235 0.66 8.68 18.79
N ASN A 236 0.69 9.74 19.60
CA ASN A 236 0.59 11.14 19.17
C ASN A 236 1.81 11.56 18.32
N ALA A 237 1.98 10.90 17.19
CA ALA A 237 3.14 11.01 16.33
C ALA A 237 2.89 10.32 14.98
N TYR A 238 3.64 10.75 13.97
CA TYR A 238 3.67 10.09 12.66
C TYR A 238 5.08 10.01 12.09
N THR A 239 5.26 9.16 11.10
CA THR A 239 6.46 9.16 10.26
C THR A 239 6.08 9.07 8.79
N TRP A 240 6.96 9.58 7.93
CA TRP A 240 6.75 9.55 6.49
C TRP A 240 6.47 8.11 6.00
N PRO A 241 5.46 7.90 5.13
CA PRO A 241 4.70 8.94 4.40
C PRO A 241 3.48 9.53 5.13
N ALA A 242 3.07 8.99 6.27
CA ALA A 242 1.93 9.51 7.01
C ALA A 242 2.13 10.98 7.40
N ARG A 243 1.01 11.68 7.56
CA ARG A 243 0.97 13.13 7.78
C ARG A 243 0.21 13.52 9.04
N HIS A 244 -0.71 12.68 9.50
CA HIS A 244 -1.61 13.00 10.61
C HIS A 244 -1.14 12.38 11.94
N CYS A 245 -1.51 13.01 13.05
CA CYS A 245 -1.13 12.57 14.40
C CYS A 245 -2.09 11.51 14.92
N GLY A 246 -1.59 10.55 15.71
CA GLY A 246 -2.48 9.75 16.56
C GLY A 246 -3.10 10.57 17.70
N PRO A 247 -3.93 9.95 18.56
CA PRO A 247 -4.67 10.65 19.59
C PRO A 247 -3.77 11.45 20.55
N SER A 248 -4.24 12.64 20.92
CA SER A 248 -3.54 13.48 21.89
C SER A 248 -3.32 12.76 23.21
N GLY A 249 -2.17 13.00 23.85
CA GLY A 249 -1.79 12.37 25.13
C GLY A 249 -1.14 10.98 25.00
N ASN A 250 -1.32 10.26 23.88
CA ASN A 250 -0.69 8.96 23.65
C ASN A 250 0.81 9.10 23.34
N THR A 251 1.64 9.31 24.36
CA THR A 251 3.06 9.67 24.16
C THR A 251 4.05 8.52 24.37
N ALA A 252 3.58 7.36 24.85
CA ALA A 252 4.41 6.20 25.16
C ALA A 252 5.25 5.74 23.93
N ARG A 253 6.52 5.38 24.17
CA ARG A 253 7.49 5.14 23.09
C ARG A 253 7.33 3.79 22.39
N ASP A 254 6.62 2.87 23.02
CA ASP A 254 6.24 1.55 22.53
C ASP A 254 4.86 1.55 21.84
N LEU A 255 4.19 2.71 21.78
CA LEU A 255 3.08 2.92 20.84
C LEU A 255 3.62 3.22 19.43
N PRO A 256 3.01 2.63 18.38
CA PRO A 256 3.39 2.89 17.01
C PRO A 256 2.97 4.30 16.58
N ALA A 257 3.86 5.01 15.89
CA ALA A 257 3.48 6.21 15.15
C ALA A 257 2.80 5.81 13.82
N TYR A 258 1.83 6.58 13.35
CA TYR A 258 1.27 6.36 12.01
C TYR A 258 2.34 6.37 10.92
N GLY A 259 2.13 5.57 9.87
CA GLY A 259 3.07 5.42 8.75
C GLY A 259 4.25 4.50 9.03
N LEU A 260 4.38 3.92 10.23
CA LEU A 260 5.35 2.86 10.48
C LEU A 260 5.14 1.68 9.54
N ARG A 261 6.26 1.08 9.11
CA ARG A 261 6.28 -0.05 8.19
C ARG A 261 6.59 -1.33 8.93
N PHE A 262 5.77 -2.34 8.65
CA PHE A 262 5.90 -3.69 9.17
C PHE A 262 6.22 -4.63 8.01
N ARG A 263 6.88 -5.76 8.28
CA ARG A 263 7.07 -6.80 7.28
C ARG A 263 7.19 -8.16 7.94
N LEU A 264 6.95 -9.20 7.16
CA LEU A 264 7.38 -10.54 7.51
C LEU A 264 8.88 -10.71 7.23
N PRO A 265 9.64 -11.43 8.08
CA PRO A 265 11.04 -11.71 7.82
C PRO A 265 11.21 -12.61 6.60
N ARG A 266 12.39 -12.56 5.97
CA ARG A 266 12.71 -13.42 4.80
C ARG A 266 12.55 -14.90 5.10
N SER A 267 12.79 -15.32 6.35
CA SER A 267 12.65 -16.70 6.83
C SER A 267 11.19 -17.16 6.98
N PHE A 268 10.20 -16.27 6.95
CA PHE A 268 8.80 -16.67 7.12
C PHE A 268 8.37 -17.68 6.03
N PRO A 269 7.80 -18.85 6.40
CA PRO A 269 7.59 -19.99 5.49
C PRO A 269 6.37 -19.78 4.59
N ALA A 270 6.53 -19.01 3.52
CA ALA A 270 5.45 -18.71 2.56
C ALA A 270 4.93 -19.96 1.81
N ASN A 271 5.69 -21.06 1.82
CA ASN A 271 5.30 -22.33 1.20
C ASN A 271 4.11 -23.01 1.90
N ARG A 272 3.79 -22.64 3.16
CA ARG A 272 2.58 -23.13 3.85
C ARG A 272 1.28 -22.62 3.24
N TYR A 273 1.34 -21.57 2.42
CA TYR A 273 0.21 -21.04 1.69
C TYR A 273 0.36 -21.39 0.22
N THR A 274 -0.74 -21.42 -0.53
CA THR A 274 -0.76 -21.61 -1.99
C THR A 274 -1.54 -20.47 -2.65
N GLY A 275 -1.51 -20.42 -3.99
CA GLY A 275 -2.29 -19.45 -4.77
C GLY A 275 -2.18 -17.99 -4.27
N VAL A 276 -3.34 -17.37 -4.15
CA VAL A 276 -3.53 -15.97 -3.72
C VAL A 276 -2.99 -15.72 -2.31
N ALA A 277 -3.24 -16.61 -1.34
CA ALA A 277 -2.70 -16.46 0.02
C ALA A 277 -1.17 -16.40 0.04
N ARG A 278 -0.50 -17.22 -0.80
CA ARG A 278 0.96 -17.15 -0.95
C ARG A 278 1.40 -15.82 -1.55
N THR A 279 0.64 -15.25 -2.48
CA THR A 279 0.93 -13.92 -3.05
C THR A 279 0.88 -12.83 -1.98
N ILE A 280 -0.14 -12.84 -1.13
CA ILE A 280 -0.29 -11.89 0.00
C ILE A 280 0.92 -11.97 0.93
N VAL A 281 1.30 -13.18 1.36
CA VAL A 281 2.47 -13.37 2.24
C VAL A 281 3.77 -12.90 1.57
N LYS A 282 3.94 -13.13 0.27
CA LYS A 282 5.09 -12.60 -0.48
C LYS A 282 5.10 -11.07 -0.50
N ALA A 283 3.94 -10.43 -0.62
CA ALA A 283 3.80 -8.97 -0.56
C ALA A 283 4.19 -8.42 0.82
N MET A 284 3.67 -9.03 1.90
CA MET A 284 3.99 -8.67 3.28
C MET A 284 5.49 -8.85 3.61
N LYS A 285 6.19 -9.79 2.97
CA LYS A 285 7.66 -9.92 3.08
C LYS A 285 8.39 -8.81 2.33
N LYS A 286 7.86 -8.43 1.17
CA LYS A 286 8.56 -7.64 0.14
C LYS A 286 8.34 -6.13 0.26
N TYR A 287 7.08 -5.73 0.32
CA TYR A 287 6.62 -4.35 0.40
C TYR A 287 6.12 -3.99 1.80
N GLY A 288 5.73 -5.01 2.58
CA GLY A 288 5.34 -4.85 3.97
C GLY A 288 3.91 -4.35 4.13
N LEU A 289 3.61 -3.92 5.35
CA LEU A 289 2.36 -3.30 5.75
C LEU A 289 2.63 -1.89 6.28
N VAL A 290 1.63 -1.01 6.18
CA VAL A 290 1.69 0.38 6.62
C VAL A 290 0.64 0.62 7.68
N TYR A 291 1.06 1.08 8.86
CA TYR A 291 0.10 1.45 9.89
C TYR A 291 -0.66 2.70 9.46
N ALA A 292 -1.90 2.48 9.02
CA ALA A 292 -2.70 3.49 8.34
C ALA A 292 -3.86 4.00 9.20
N ASP A 293 -4.40 3.14 10.07
CA ASP A 293 -5.56 3.50 10.88
C ASP A 293 -5.57 2.86 12.27
N GLN A 294 -6.28 3.46 13.21
CA GLN A 294 -6.65 2.81 14.45
C GLN A 294 -7.87 1.90 14.24
N GLY A 295 -7.82 0.73 14.84
CA GLY A 295 -8.88 -0.25 14.73
C GLY A 295 -8.47 -1.58 15.36
N SER A 296 -9.16 -2.65 15.03
CA SER A 296 -8.79 -3.98 15.53
C SER A 296 -7.40 -4.37 15.05
N ALA A 297 -6.63 -5.09 15.86
CA ALA A 297 -5.28 -5.48 15.46
C ALA A 297 -5.31 -6.40 14.23
N MET A 298 -4.34 -6.21 13.32
CA MET A 298 -4.08 -7.11 12.19
C MET A 298 -5.16 -7.17 11.10
N TYR A 299 -6.07 -6.19 11.02
CA TYR A 299 -7.00 -6.10 9.89
C TYR A 299 -6.26 -5.54 8.68
N VAL A 300 -6.20 -6.32 7.62
CA VAL A 300 -5.66 -5.95 6.32
C VAL A 300 -6.83 -5.89 5.34
N THR A 301 -7.13 -4.68 4.89
CA THR A 301 -8.33 -4.41 4.08
C THR A 301 -8.09 -4.67 2.60
N GLY A 302 -9.14 -5.09 1.91
CA GLY A 302 -9.16 -5.18 0.45
C GLY A 302 -10.53 -4.92 -0.13
N THR A 303 -10.65 -5.22 -1.43
CA THR A 303 -11.90 -5.10 -2.18
C THR A 303 -12.79 -6.30 -1.96
N ALA A 304 -14.10 -6.08 -2.06
CA ALA A 304 -15.11 -7.12 -1.97
C ALA A 304 -15.12 -8.02 -3.22
N ASP A 305 -14.84 -9.31 -3.05
CA ASP A 305 -14.77 -10.30 -4.13
C ASP A 305 -14.98 -11.74 -3.58
N PRO A 306 -15.97 -12.51 -4.07
CA PRO A 306 -16.23 -13.85 -3.56
C PRO A 306 -15.06 -14.83 -3.76
N ARG A 307 -14.14 -14.55 -4.68
CA ARG A 307 -13.03 -15.44 -5.00
C ARG A 307 -11.95 -15.49 -3.90
N TRP A 308 -12.04 -14.65 -2.87
CA TRP A 308 -11.13 -14.67 -1.71
C TRP A 308 -11.25 -15.90 -0.81
N GLU A 309 -12.33 -16.68 -0.93
CA GLU A 309 -12.69 -17.79 -0.02
C GLU A 309 -11.52 -18.73 0.29
N ASP A 310 -10.83 -19.26 -0.73
CA ASP A 310 -9.68 -20.15 -0.53
C ASP A 310 -8.56 -19.48 0.30
N ALA A 311 -8.26 -18.20 0.05
CA ALA A 311 -7.23 -17.50 0.81
C ALA A 311 -7.64 -17.33 2.28
N LEU A 312 -8.90 -16.97 2.54
CA LEU A 312 -9.46 -16.83 3.88
C LEU A 312 -9.38 -18.15 4.66
N ASP A 313 -9.78 -19.26 4.05
CA ASP A 313 -9.71 -20.59 4.66
C ASP A 313 -8.28 -21.02 4.96
N GLN A 314 -7.33 -20.71 4.07
CA GLN A 314 -5.92 -20.98 4.34
C GLN A 314 -5.39 -20.21 5.55
N PHE A 315 -5.79 -18.95 5.76
CA PHE A 315 -5.38 -18.17 6.93
C PHE A 315 -6.11 -18.61 8.21
N ARG A 316 -7.37 -19.07 8.13
CA ARG A 316 -8.06 -19.69 9.27
C ARG A 316 -7.40 -21.01 9.69
N ALA A 317 -7.07 -21.87 8.72
CA ALA A 317 -6.46 -23.17 8.98
C ALA A 317 -4.98 -23.07 9.41
N ARG A 318 -4.28 -22.03 8.95
CA ARG A 318 -2.86 -21.78 9.26
C ARG A 318 -2.68 -20.30 9.62
N PRO A 319 -3.06 -19.90 10.84
CA PRO A 319 -3.03 -18.51 11.25
C PRO A 319 -1.65 -17.87 11.15
N LEU A 320 -1.65 -16.59 10.81
CA LEU A 320 -0.47 -15.74 10.77
C LEU A 320 -0.55 -14.78 11.95
N ASP A 321 0.04 -15.17 13.07
CA ASP A 321 0.13 -14.34 14.27
C ASP A 321 0.98 -13.08 13.98
N GLY A 322 0.46 -11.92 14.36
CA GLY A 322 1.11 -10.63 14.23
C GLY A 322 2.49 -10.55 14.88
N LYS A 323 2.80 -11.41 15.86
CA LYS A 323 4.15 -11.57 16.43
C LYS A 323 5.22 -11.94 15.41
N ALA A 324 4.82 -12.47 14.25
CA ALA A 324 5.73 -12.79 13.15
C ALA A 324 6.23 -11.54 12.40
N LEU A 325 5.57 -10.39 12.58
CA LEU A 325 5.96 -9.14 11.93
C LEU A 325 7.16 -8.49 12.62
N GLN A 326 7.87 -7.68 11.86
CA GLN A 326 8.96 -6.82 12.32
C GLN A 326 8.72 -5.41 11.84
N VAL A 327 8.90 -4.43 12.72
CA VAL A 327 8.92 -3.02 12.34
C VAL A 327 10.26 -2.72 11.68
N VAL A 328 10.26 -2.08 10.51
CA VAL A 328 11.49 -1.64 9.85
C VAL A 328 11.83 -0.20 10.24
N LYS A 329 13.14 0.10 10.31
CA LYS A 329 13.66 1.43 10.67
C LYS A 329 13.01 2.50 9.80
N PRO A 330 12.31 3.53 10.30
CA PRO A 330 11.61 4.56 9.50
C PRO A 330 12.50 5.30 8.48
N TRP A 331 11.94 5.78 7.36
CA TRP A 331 12.72 6.51 6.33
C TRP A 331 13.07 7.92 6.77
N ARG A 332 12.14 8.54 7.48
CA ARG A 332 12.34 9.83 8.13
C ARG A 332 12.17 9.65 9.63
N ARG A 333 12.62 10.63 10.39
CA ARG A 333 12.37 10.66 11.83
C ARG A 333 10.86 10.61 12.12
N VAL A 334 10.51 10.05 13.26
CA VAL A 334 9.17 10.19 13.82
C VAL A 334 8.99 11.65 14.25
N VAL A 335 7.89 12.25 13.85
CA VAL A 335 7.46 13.60 14.24
C VAL A 335 6.46 13.44 15.38
N SER A 336 6.80 13.96 16.55
CA SER A 336 5.85 14.07 17.65
C SER A 336 4.90 15.23 17.42
N CYS A 337 3.67 14.98 17.84
CA CYS A 337 2.65 15.97 18.08
C CYS A 337 2.46 16.01 19.62
#